data_AF-A0A3C1Q4R4-F1
#
_entry.id   AF-A0A3C1Q4R4-F1
#
_cell.length_a   1.000
_cell.length_b   1.000
_cell.length_c   1.000
_cell.angle_alpha   90.00
_cell.angle_beta   90.00
_cell.angle_gamma   90.00
#
_symmetry.space_group_name_H-M   'P 1'
#
loop_
_entity.id
_entity.type
_entity.pdbx_description
1 polymer ?
#
loop_
_entity_poly.entity_id
_entity_poly.type
_entity_poly.pdbx_seq_one_letter_code
_entity_poly.pdbx_strand_id
1 'polypeptide(L)'
;MPLLNLTLKVWRQENAKSEGRIETYEAKEIPTSASFLEMIDIVNERLIQDGEEPIHFDHDCREGICGMCSMTINGVPHSKERGTTTCQLHMRKFEDGETICIEPFRANAFPVIKDLVTNRSAFDRIIASGGYISVRTGSAPDAHAIQIPKADADAAFDAAACIGCGACVAACKNASAMLFVSAKASHLNHLPQG
;
A
#
# COMPACT_ATOMS: atom_id res chain seq x y z
N MET A 1 -20.21 13.27 -16.91
CA MET A 1 -19.71 11.98 -16.37
C MET A 1 -20.60 11.60 -15.21
N PRO A 2 -20.87 10.30 -14.95
CA PRO A 2 -21.67 9.92 -13.80
C PRO A 2 -20.94 10.30 -12.50
N LEU A 3 -21.69 10.87 -11.57
CA LEU A 3 -21.24 11.31 -10.25
C LEU A 3 -21.82 10.38 -9.17
N LEU A 4 -21.12 10.28 -8.05
CA LEU A 4 -21.54 9.53 -6.86
C LEU A 4 -21.59 10.44 -5.64
N ASN A 5 -22.54 10.18 -4.75
CA ASN A 5 -22.59 10.72 -3.40
C ASN A 5 -22.42 9.58 -2.41
N LEU A 6 -21.38 9.64 -1.60
CA LEU A 6 -20.98 8.55 -0.71
C LEU A 6 -20.87 9.04 0.73
N THR A 7 -21.01 8.13 1.67
CA THR A 7 -20.70 8.38 3.08
C THR A 7 -19.37 7.71 3.42
N LEU A 8 -18.37 8.47 3.85
CA LEU A 8 -17.08 7.92 4.27
C LEU A 8 -17.05 7.79 5.79
N LYS A 9 -16.68 6.61 6.29
CA LYS A 9 -16.33 6.37 7.69
C LYS A 9 -14.83 6.19 7.78
N VAL A 10 -14.12 7.22 8.21
CA VAL A 10 -12.66 7.28 8.12
C VAL A 10 -12.05 7.24 9.51
N TRP A 11 -11.04 6.38 9.69
CA TRP A 11 -10.21 6.38 10.88
C TRP A 11 -9.39 7.67 10.97
N ARG A 12 -9.59 8.42 12.05
CA ARG A 12 -8.80 9.59 12.42
C ARG A 12 -7.99 9.29 13.67
N GLN A 13 -6.72 9.66 13.65
CA GLN A 13 -5.81 9.46 14.77
C GLN A 13 -4.66 10.46 14.68
N GLU A 14 -4.50 11.29 15.70
CA GLU A 14 -3.52 12.38 15.66
C GLU A 14 -2.07 11.89 15.59
N ASN A 15 -1.75 10.85 16.37
CA ASN A 15 -0.42 10.23 16.39
C ASN A 15 -0.46 8.81 16.96
N ALA A 16 0.68 8.11 16.94
CA ALA A 16 0.84 6.73 17.42
C ALA A 16 0.43 6.49 18.89
N LYS A 17 0.34 7.53 19.73
CA LYS A 17 -0.01 7.43 21.16
C LYS A 17 -1.46 7.81 21.46
N SER A 18 -2.15 8.46 20.52
CA SER A 18 -3.54 8.85 20.67
C SER A 18 -4.47 7.69 20.34
N GLU A 19 -5.59 7.58 21.06
CA GLU A 19 -6.68 6.70 20.64
C GLU A 19 -7.28 7.22 19.33
N GLY A 20 -7.48 6.33 18.36
CA GLY A 20 -8.14 6.70 17.13
C GLY A 20 -9.65 6.52 17.20
N ARG A 21 -10.34 7.20 16.30
CA ARG A 21 -11.81 7.24 16.23
C ARG A 21 -12.24 7.18 14.78
N ILE A 22 -13.50 6.80 14.56
CA ILE A 22 -14.12 6.90 13.24
C ILE A 22 -14.85 8.22 13.15
N GLU A 23 -14.52 9.01 12.14
CA GLU A 23 -15.27 10.20 11.74
C GLU A 23 -16.04 9.94 10.45
N THR A 24 -17.13 10.68 10.25
CA THR A 24 -17.99 10.53 9.08
C THR A 24 -17.91 11.76 8.20
N TYR A 25 -17.67 11.57 6.91
CA TYR A 25 -17.59 12.64 5.91
C TYR A 25 -18.52 12.36 4.74
N GLU A 26 -19.07 13.43 4.15
CA GLU A 26 -19.83 13.33 2.92
C GLU A 26 -18.91 13.53 1.71
N ALA A 27 -18.81 12.49 0.87
CA ALA A 27 -18.12 12.58 -0.41
C ALA A 27 -19.15 12.80 -1.51
N LYS A 28 -19.54 14.07 -1.70
CA LYS A 28 -20.53 14.49 -2.70
C LYS A 28 -19.92 14.68 -4.08
N GLU A 29 -20.72 14.45 -5.12
CA GLU A 29 -20.38 14.77 -6.52
C GLU A 29 -19.04 14.17 -7.00
N ILE A 30 -18.71 12.96 -6.54
CA ILE A 30 -17.46 12.29 -6.88
C ILE A 30 -17.56 11.70 -8.29
N PRO A 31 -16.67 12.07 -9.23
CA PRO A 31 -16.65 11.45 -10.55
C PRO A 31 -16.36 9.95 -10.47
N THR A 32 -17.17 9.14 -11.15
CA THR A 32 -16.91 7.69 -11.29
C THR A 32 -15.57 7.35 -11.96
N SER A 33 -15.00 8.29 -12.71
CA SER A 33 -13.66 8.16 -13.32
C SER A 33 -12.52 8.40 -12.33
N ALA A 34 -12.79 9.02 -11.17
CA ALA A 34 -11.77 9.27 -10.17
C ALA A 34 -11.25 7.94 -9.59
N SER A 35 -9.96 7.93 -9.25
CA SER A 35 -9.37 6.97 -8.35
C SER A 35 -9.84 7.20 -6.91
N PHE A 36 -9.61 6.22 -6.05
CA PHE A 36 -9.95 6.31 -4.63
C PHE A 36 -9.15 7.42 -3.93
N LEU A 37 -7.90 7.63 -4.32
CA LEU A 37 -7.08 8.70 -3.75
C LEU A 37 -7.56 10.08 -4.21
N GLU A 38 -7.92 10.24 -5.49
CA GLU A 38 -8.52 11.48 -5.99
C GLU A 38 -9.85 11.79 -5.30
N MET A 39 -10.64 10.77 -4.95
CA MET A 39 -11.85 10.95 -4.15
C MET A 39 -11.52 11.54 -2.77
N ILE A 40 -10.47 11.05 -2.09
CA ILE A 40 -10.02 11.62 -0.81
C ILE A 40 -9.45 13.02 -1.03
N ASP A 41 -8.72 13.28 -2.12
CA ASP A 41 -8.22 14.63 -2.46
C ASP A 41 -9.39 15.62 -2.59
N ILE A 42 -10.46 15.27 -3.30
CA ILE A 42 -11.68 16.10 -3.44
C ILE A 42 -12.34 16.36 -2.08
N VAL A 43 -12.41 15.36 -1.20
CA VAL A 43 -12.94 15.53 0.16
C VAL A 43 -12.04 16.44 0.99
N ASN A 44 -10.72 16.25 0.92
CA ASN A 44 -9.73 17.06 1.63
C ASN A 44 -9.75 18.52 1.16
N GLU A 45 -9.94 18.80 -0.13
CA GLU A 45 -10.09 20.18 -0.63
C GLU A 45 -11.25 20.91 0.07
N ARG A 46 -12.37 20.22 0.29
CA ARG A 46 -13.53 20.77 1.01
C ARG A 46 -13.23 20.99 2.49
N LEU A 47 -12.63 20.00 3.15
CA LEU A 47 -12.22 20.13 4.56
C LEU A 47 -11.29 21.34 4.75
N ILE A 48 -10.31 21.52 3.86
CA ILE A 48 -9.37 22.65 3.91
C ILE A 48 -10.12 23.99 3.72
N GLN A 49 -11.08 24.06 2.80
CA GLN A 49 -11.90 25.26 2.59
C GLN A 49 -12.74 25.63 3.82
N ASP A 50 -13.23 24.62 4.53
CA ASP A 50 -14.01 24.78 5.76
C ASP A 50 -13.13 25.03 7.01
N GLY A 51 -11.80 25.06 6.84
CA GLY A 51 -10.84 25.27 7.93
C GLY A 51 -10.62 24.03 8.81
N GLU A 52 -10.99 22.85 8.32
CA GLU A 52 -10.81 21.56 8.98
C GLU A 52 -9.49 20.89 8.56
N GLU A 53 -8.99 20.00 9.43
CA GLU A 53 -7.76 19.25 9.18
C GLU A 53 -8.01 18.14 8.14
N PRO A 54 -7.26 18.13 7.02
CA PRO A 54 -7.44 17.11 5.98
C PRO A 54 -7.12 15.71 6.52
N ILE A 55 -7.74 14.70 5.90
CA ILE A 55 -7.44 13.30 6.15
C ILE A 55 -6.03 13.02 5.67
N HIS A 56 -5.16 12.56 6.56
CA HIS A 56 -3.77 12.24 6.21
C HIS A 56 -3.66 10.81 5.68
N PHE A 57 -2.99 10.66 4.53
CA PHE A 57 -2.70 9.36 3.93
C PHE A 57 -1.45 9.40 3.05
N ASP A 58 -0.77 8.25 2.96
CA ASP A 58 0.42 8.13 2.13
C ASP A 58 0.09 7.75 0.68
N HIS A 59 0.76 8.43 -0.24
CA HIS A 59 0.75 8.12 -1.66
C HIS A 59 2.03 8.65 -2.32
N ASP A 60 2.38 8.09 -3.48
CA ASP A 60 3.52 8.55 -4.28
C ASP A 60 3.23 8.29 -5.77
N CYS A 61 3.58 7.11 -6.29
CA CYS A 61 3.50 6.82 -7.73
C CYS A 61 2.11 6.93 -8.39
N ARG A 62 1.01 6.80 -7.61
CA ARG A 62 -0.39 6.71 -8.07
C ARG A 62 -0.70 5.67 -9.19
N GLU A 63 0.25 4.79 -9.52
CA GLU A 63 0.14 3.83 -10.62
C GLU A 63 0.24 2.36 -10.16
N GLY A 64 0.22 2.13 -8.85
CA GLY A 64 0.20 0.80 -8.26
C GLY A 64 1.55 0.08 -8.16
N ILE A 65 2.66 0.81 -8.21
CA ILE A 65 4.01 0.21 -8.21
C ILE A 65 4.86 0.49 -6.94
N CYS A 66 4.69 1.63 -6.27
CA CYS A 66 5.50 1.96 -5.07
C CYS A 66 5.05 1.25 -3.78
N GLY A 67 3.82 0.71 -3.76
CA GLY A 67 3.23 0.07 -2.58
C GLY A 67 2.86 1.01 -1.42
N MET A 68 2.84 2.33 -1.62
CA MET A 68 2.70 3.32 -0.54
C MET A 68 1.27 3.49 0.02
N CYS A 69 0.24 3.26 -0.77
CA CYS A 69 -1.16 3.57 -0.42
C CYS A 69 -1.80 2.52 0.53
N SER A 70 -1.28 2.43 1.76
CA SER A 70 -1.62 1.43 2.79
C SER A 70 -2.95 1.68 3.49
N MET A 71 -4.07 1.50 2.77
CA MET A 71 -5.43 1.63 3.30
C MET A 71 -6.20 0.31 3.30
N THR A 72 -6.97 0.09 4.35
CA THR A 72 -7.99 -0.97 4.44
C THR A 72 -9.34 -0.36 4.07
N ILE A 73 -9.98 -0.88 3.03
CA ILE A 73 -11.24 -0.36 2.50
C ILE A 73 -12.31 -1.43 2.64
N ASN A 74 -13.38 -1.12 3.37
CA ASN A 74 -14.46 -2.04 3.74
C ASN A 74 -13.92 -3.36 4.34
N GLY A 75 -12.91 -3.25 5.21
CA GLY A 75 -12.29 -4.39 5.91
C GLY A 75 -11.27 -5.18 5.09
N VAL A 76 -10.99 -4.78 3.84
CA VAL A 76 -10.03 -5.47 2.98
C VAL A 76 -8.84 -4.54 2.66
N PRO A 77 -7.57 -4.95 2.91
CA PRO A 77 -6.41 -4.20 2.49
C PRO A 77 -6.46 -3.90 0.99
N HIS A 78 -6.28 -2.63 0.64
CA HIS A 78 -6.53 -2.00 -0.65
C HIS A 78 -7.98 -2.02 -1.14
N SER A 79 -8.60 -3.18 -1.34
CA SER A 79 -10.04 -3.35 -1.62
C SER A 79 -10.37 -4.82 -1.90
N LYS A 80 -11.66 -5.11 -2.14
CA LYS A 80 -12.13 -6.39 -2.68
C LYS A 80 -11.61 -6.69 -4.11
N GLU A 81 -11.14 -5.70 -4.86
CA GLU A 81 -10.65 -5.88 -6.22
C GLU A 81 -9.29 -6.60 -6.22
N ARG A 82 -9.23 -7.75 -6.87
CA ARG A 82 -8.00 -8.55 -6.93
C ARG A 82 -6.92 -7.85 -7.75
N GLY A 83 -5.70 -7.86 -7.24
CA GLY A 83 -4.52 -7.30 -7.93
C GLY A 83 -4.50 -5.77 -8.00
N THR A 84 -5.34 -5.09 -7.23
CA THR A 84 -5.51 -3.64 -7.29
C THR A 84 -5.04 -2.99 -5.99
N THR A 85 -4.12 -2.03 -6.10
CA THR A 85 -3.75 -1.16 -4.98
C THR A 85 -4.77 -0.03 -4.83
N THR A 86 -4.83 0.61 -3.66
CA THR A 86 -5.79 1.70 -3.40
C THR A 86 -5.72 2.81 -4.44
N CYS A 87 -4.52 3.17 -4.92
CA CYS A 87 -4.37 4.21 -5.96
C CYS A 87 -4.93 3.82 -7.33
N GLN A 88 -5.08 2.52 -7.62
CA GLN A 88 -5.70 2.05 -8.85
C GLN A 88 -7.17 1.64 -8.68
N LEU A 89 -7.70 1.68 -7.45
CA LEU A 89 -9.11 1.50 -7.21
C LEU A 89 -9.86 2.71 -7.75
N HIS A 90 -10.86 2.50 -8.59
CA HIS A 90 -11.65 3.59 -9.17
C HIS A 90 -13.06 3.64 -8.58
N MET A 91 -13.62 4.83 -8.52
CA MET A 91 -14.92 5.08 -7.88
C MET A 91 -16.09 4.40 -8.61
N ARG A 92 -15.95 4.09 -9.92
CA ARG A 92 -16.88 3.22 -10.67
C ARG A 92 -17.08 1.80 -10.09
N LYS A 93 -16.34 1.41 -9.05
CA LYS A 93 -16.48 0.14 -8.33
C LYS A 93 -17.45 0.21 -7.14
N PHE A 94 -17.98 1.40 -6.86
CA PHE A 94 -18.90 1.69 -5.77
C PHE A 94 -20.25 2.17 -6.31
N GLU A 95 -21.27 2.09 -5.48
CA GLU A 95 -22.65 2.48 -5.80
C GLU A 95 -22.99 3.86 -5.21
N ASP A 96 -23.91 4.59 -5.85
CA ASP A 96 -24.39 5.87 -5.32
C ASP A 96 -25.12 5.65 -3.99
N GLY A 97 -24.85 6.50 -3.00
CA GLY A 97 -25.35 6.37 -1.62
C GLY A 97 -24.58 5.36 -0.76
N GLU A 98 -23.56 4.68 -1.29
CA GLU A 98 -22.81 3.67 -0.53
C GLU A 98 -22.02 4.29 0.64
N THR A 99 -21.91 3.54 1.74
CA THR A 99 -21.04 3.87 2.87
C THR A 99 -19.72 3.10 2.78
N ILE A 100 -18.60 3.82 2.76
CA ILE A 100 -17.25 3.26 2.64
C ILE A 100 -16.51 3.43 3.97
N CYS A 101 -16.03 2.34 4.56
CA CYS A 101 -15.17 2.37 5.74
C CYS A 101 -13.70 2.35 5.31
N ILE A 102 -12.92 3.30 5.85
CA ILE A 102 -11.51 3.51 5.50
C ILE A 102 -10.67 3.50 6.78
N GLU A 103 -9.74 2.57 6.87
CA GLU A 103 -8.85 2.40 8.01
C GLU A 103 -7.39 2.31 7.55
N PRO A 104 -6.40 2.63 8.41
CA PRO A 104 -5.02 2.29 8.13
C PRO A 104 -4.84 0.77 8.06
N PHE A 105 -3.69 0.31 7.60
CA PHE A 105 -3.30 -1.08 7.82
C PHE A 105 -3.19 -1.39 9.31
N ARG A 106 -3.86 -2.46 9.74
CA ARG A 106 -3.84 -2.94 11.14
C ARG A 106 -2.86 -4.09 11.30
N ALA A 107 -1.62 -3.75 11.59
CA ALA A 107 -0.61 -4.73 11.98
C ALA A 107 0.40 -4.08 12.95
N ASN A 108 0.90 -4.84 13.92
CA ASN A 108 1.94 -4.34 14.83
C ASN A 108 3.21 -3.88 14.09
N ALA A 109 3.47 -4.45 12.91
CA ALA A 109 4.58 -4.04 12.04
C ALA A 109 4.34 -2.69 11.34
N PHE A 110 3.11 -2.18 11.32
CA PHE A 110 2.68 -0.94 10.67
C PHE A 110 1.99 0.01 11.66
N PRO A 111 2.69 0.52 12.69
CA PRO A 111 2.07 1.44 13.63
C PRO A 111 1.60 2.70 12.90
N VAL A 112 0.43 3.20 13.28
CA VAL A 112 -0.17 4.43 12.72
C VAL A 112 0.71 5.62 13.08
N ILE A 113 1.04 6.44 12.08
CA ILE A 113 1.74 7.71 12.26
C ILE A 113 0.71 8.81 12.48
N LYS A 114 -0.28 8.94 11.58
CA LYS A 114 -1.42 9.88 11.67
C LYS A 114 -2.51 9.43 10.70
N ASP A 115 -3.77 9.40 11.14
CA ASP A 115 -4.93 8.96 10.36
C ASP A 115 -4.67 7.62 9.63
N LEU A 116 -4.50 7.66 8.30
CA LEU A 116 -4.30 6.49 7.44
C LEU A 116 -2.80 6.23 7.12
N VAL A 117 -1.90 7.12 7.55
CA VAL A 117 -0.44 7.01 7.38
C VAL A 117 0.10 5.97 8.36
N THR A 118 0.92 5.03 7.87
CA THR A 118 1.52 3.96 8.69
C THR A 118 3.03 3.87 8.51
N ASN A 119 3.74 3.54 9.57
CA ASN A 119 5.19 3.37 9.50
C ASN A 119 5.54 2.00 8.91
N ARG A 120 6.20 2.00 7.75
CA ARG A 120 6.59 0.77 7.02
C ARG A 120 8.08 0.40 7.14
N SER A 121 8.84 1.10 8.00
CA SER A 121 10.29 0.90 8.18
C SER A 121 10.69 -0.53 8.56
N ALA A 122 9.76 -1.34 9.07
CA ALA A 122 9.98 -2.76 9.32
C ALA A 122 10.38 -3.52 8.05
N PHE A 123 9.82 -3.15 6.89
CA PHE A 123 10.14 -3.77 5.62
C PHE A 123 11.54 -3.37 5.13
N ASP A 124 11.89 -2.10 5.29
CA ASP A 124 13.24 -1.62 4.95
C ASP A 124 14.31 -2.35 5.78
N ARG A 125 14.07 -2.56 7.07
CA ARG A 125 14.96 -3.34 7.94
C ARG A 125 15.12 -4.79 7.45
N ILE A 126 14.06 -5.42 6.97
CA ILE A 126 14.12 -6.78 6.40
C ILE A 126 14.96 -6.79 5.13
N ILE A 127 14.70 -5.88 4.19
CA ILE A 127 15.47 -5.79 2.95
C ILE A 127 16.94 -5.52 3.27
N ALA A 128 17.24 -4.56 4.14
CA ALA A 128 18.61 -4.21 4.50
C ALA A 128 19.36 -5.33 5.25
N SER A 129 18.67 -6.32 5.82
CA SER A 129 19.33 -7.43 6.55
C SER A 129 20.07 -8.41 5.65
N GLY A 130 19.71 -8.49 4.36
CA GLY A 130 20.33 -9.43 3.41
C GLY A 130 20.21 -9.06 1.94
N GLY A 131 19.59 -7.93 1.60
CA GLY A 131 19.45 -7.41 0.24
C GLY A 131 20.66 -6.59 -0.22
N TYR A 132 21.87 -6.98 0.19
CA TYR A 132 23.12 -6.34 -0.20
C TYR A 132 24.21 -7.39 -0.38
N ILE A 133 25.22 -7.06 -1.20
CA ILE A 133 26.40 -7.92 -1.38
C ILE A 133 27.43 -7.54 -0.32
N SER A 134 27.73 -8.47 0.59
CA SER A 134 28.63 -8.26 1.74
C SER A 134 30.12 -8.42 1.41
N VAL A 135 30.44 -8.85 0.18
CA VAL A 135 31.80 -9.08 -0.29
C VAL A 135 32.17 -8.12 -1.41
N ARG A 136 33.46 -7.76 -1.50
CA ARG A 136 33.97 -6.90 -2.56
C ARG A 136 34.10 -7.71 -3.86
N THR A 137 33.07 -7.68 -4.69
CA THR A 137 33.04 -8.41 -5.98
C THR A 137 33.84 -7.73 -7.10
N GLY A 138 34.43 -6.56 -6.84
CA GLY A 138 35.09 -5.76 -7.88
C GLY A 138 34.06 -5.05 -8.76
N SER A 139 34.37 -4.85 -10.03
CA SER A 139 33.35 -4.45 -11.01
C SER A 139 32.41 -5.63 -11.26
N ALA A 140 31.10 -5.39 -11.23
CA ALA A 140 30.15 -6.42 -11.63
C ALA A 140 30.53 -6.93 -13.04
N PRO A 141 30.61 -8.27 -13.25
CA PRO A 141 30.84 -8.81 -14.58
C PRO A 141 29.70 -8.42 -15.52
N ASP A 142 29.92 -8.54 -16.83
CA ASP A 142 28.86 -8.34 -17.82
C ASP A 142 27.63 -9.19 -17.45
N ALA A 143 26.42 -8.61 -17.56
CA ALA A 143 25.19 -9.30 -17.17
C ALA A 143 24.95 -10.61 -17.96
N HIS A 144 25.56 -10.76 -19.13
CA HIS A 144 25.52 -11.97 -19.96
C HIS A 144 26.65 -12.96 -19.64
N ALA A 145 27.59 -12.64 -18.74
CA ALA A 145 28.70 -13.51 -18.38
C ALA A 145 28.26 -14.77 -17.61
N ILE A 146 27.11 -14.71 -16.93
CA ILE A 146 26.53 -15.82 -16.17
C ILE A 146 25.19 -16.19 -16.80
N GLN A 147 25.14 -17.37 -17.43
CA GLN A 147 23.89 -17.89 -17.97
C GLN A 147 22.98 -18.35 -16.84
N ILE A 148 21.74 -17.87 -16.85
CA ILE A 148 20.71 -18.23 -15.87
C ILE A 148 19.66 -19.06 -16.57
N PRO A 149 19.31 -20.26 -16.07
CA PRO A 149 18.20 -21.04 -16.62
C PRO A 149 16.92 -20.20 -16.65
N LYS A 150 16.17 -20.28 -17.75
CA LYS A 150 14.95 -19.48 -17.93
C LYS A 150 13.95 -19.66 -16.77
N ALA A 151 13.81 -20.88 -16.26
CA ALA A 151 12.91 -21.17 -15.15
C ALA A 151 13.32 -20.43 -13.85
N ASP A 152 14.62 -20.31 -13.58
CA ASP A 152 15.12 -19.61 -12.40
C ASP A 152 14.94 -18.09 -12.56
N ALA A 153 15.19 -17.56 -13.76
CA ALA A 153 14.95 -16.15 -14.08
C ALA A 153 13.46 -15.78 -13.94
N ASP A 154 12.56 -16.64 -14.41
CA ASP A 154 11.11 -16.43 -14.29
C ASP A 154 10.63 -16.48 -12.84
N ALA A 155 11.10 -17.47 -12.07
CA ALA A 155 10.76 -17.59 -10.65
C ALA A 155 11.29 -16.40 -9.83
N ALA A 156 12.51 -15.94 -10.13
CA ALA A 156 13.08 -14.74 -9.52
C ALA A 156 12.25 -13.49 -9.86
N PHE A 157 11.84 -13.33 -11.13
CA PHE A 157 11.05 -12.19 -11.58
C PHE A 157 9.64 -12.17 -10.97
N ASP A 158 8.98 -13.34 -10.87
CA ASP A 158 7.67 -13.47 -10.21
C ASP A 158 7.75 -13.06 -8.73
N ALA A 159 8.80 -13.50 -8.02
CA ALA A 159 9.06 -13.06 -6.65
C ALA A 159 9.44 -11.56 -6.56
N ALA A 160 10.15 -11.03 -7.56
CA ALA A 160 10.55 -9.63 -7.64
C ALA A 160 9.36 -8.68 -7.82
N ALA A 161 8.23 -9.17 -8.38
CA ALA A 161 7.00 -8.40 -8.56
C ALA A 161 6.38 -7.91 -7.23
N CYS A 162 6.86 -8.40 -6.08
CA CYS A 162 6.49 -7.86 -4.77
C CYS A 162 6.94 -6.39 -4.61
N ILE A 163 5.99 -5.47 -4.77
CA ILE A 163 6.15 -4.02 -4.54
C ILE A 163 6.23 -3.61 -3.06
N GLY A 164 6.22 -4.59 -2.15
CA GLY A 164 6.31 -4.34 -0.71
C GLY A 164 5.11 -3.58 -0.12
N CYS A 165 3.93 -3.59 -0.73
CA CYS A 165 2.80 -2.77 -0.27
C CYS A 165 2.35 -3.06 1.16
N GLY A 166 2.57 -4.29 1.66
CA GLY A 166 2.24 -4.69 3.02
C GLY A 166 0.83 -5.28 3.19
N ALA A 167 0.01 -5.31 2.13
CA ALA A 167 -1.36 -5.83 2.19
C ALA A 167 -1.44 -7.28 2.69
N CYS A 168 -0.47 -8.13 2.34
CA CYS A 168 -0.41 -9.52 2.83
C CYS A 168 -0.26 -9.59 4.36
N VAL A 169 0.58 -8.73 4.94
CA VAL A 169 0.79 -8.64 6.39
C VAL A 169 -0.44 -8.05 7.07
N ALA A 170 -1.04 -7.00 6.49
CA ALA A 170 -2.26 -6.38 7.03
C ALA A 170 -3.50 -7.31 6.96
N ALA A 171 -3.59 -8.18 5.95
CA ALA A 171 -4.67 -9.16 5.84
C ALA A 171 -4.49 -10.35 6.79
N CYS A 172 -3.26 -10.64 7.22
CA CYS A 172 -2.96 -11.74 8.10
C CYS A 172 -3.38 -11.41 9.53
N LYS A 173 -4.28 -12.20 10.12
CA LYS A 173 -4.70 -12.04 11.53
C LYS A 173 -3.52 -12.09 12.52
N ASN A 174 -2.46 -12.81 12.16
CA ASN A 174 -1.24 -12.90 12.98
C ASN A 174 -0.21 -11.82 12.63
N ALA A 175 -0.48 -10.93 11.66
CA ALA A 175 0.46 -9.94 11.14
C ALA A 175 1.84 -10.55 10.78
N SER A 176 1.85 -11.74 10.18
CA SER A 176 3.08 -12.51 9.98
C SER A 176 4.03 -11.83 9.00
N ALA A 177 5.19 -11.43 9.50
CA ALA A 177 6.27 -10.87 8.68
C ALA A 177 6.77 -11.85 7.61
N MET A 178 6.61 -13.16 7.82
CA MET A 178 7.03 -14.19 6.86
C MET A 178 6.37 -14.03 5.49
N LEU A 179 5.18 -13.42 5.40
CA LEU A 179 4.50 -13.17 4.13
C LEU A 179 5.24 -12.18 3.23
N PHE A 180 6.05 -11.29 3.81
CA PHE A 180 6.92 -10.39 3.07
C PHE A 180 8.35 -10.95 2.95
N VAL A 181 8.88 -11.51 4.04
CA VAL A 181 10.23 -12.09 4.07
C VAL A 181 10.37 -13.21 3.05
N SER A 182 9.37 -14.10 2.90
CA SER A 182 9.45 -15.21 1.94
C SER A 182 9.56 -14.71 0.50
N ALA A 183 8.78 -13.70 0.11
CA ALA A 183 8.85 -13.11 -1.23
C ALA A 183 10.24 -12.52 -1.50
N LYS A 184 10.84 -11.82 -0.53
CA LYS A 184 12.18 -11.26 -0.69
C LYS A 184 13.28 -12.33 -0.64
N ALA A 185 13.14 -13.36 0.18
CA ALA A 185 14.07 -14.48 0.19
C ALA A 185 14.03 -15.25 -1.13
N SER A 186 12.86 -15.52 -1.70
CA SER A 186 12.72 -16.15 -3.02
C SER A 186 13.34 -15.27 -4.11
N HIS A 187 12.99 -13.99 -4.17
CA HIS A 187 13.56 -13.06 -5.14
C HIS A 187 15.09 -13.02 -5.08
N LEU A 188 15.65 -12.87 -3.88
CA LEU A 188 17.08 -12.69 -3.71
C LEU A 188 17.85 -14.00 -3.87
N ASN A 189 17.31 -15.16 -3.50
CA ASN A 189 18.05 -16.44 -3.55
C ASN A 189 17.97 -17.20 -4.87
N HIS A 190 17.02 -16.87 -5.77
CA HIS A 190 16.90 -17.57 -7.06
C HIS A 190 17.96 -17.13 -8.08
N LEU A 191 18.62 -15.99 -7.86
CA LEU A 191 19.70 -15.50 -8.72
C LEU A 191 21.06 -15.74 -8.04
N PRO A 192 22.12 -15.99 -8.84
CA PRO A 192 23.48 -16.14 -8.32
C PRO A 192 23.85 -14.96 -7.42
N GLN A 193 24.20 -15.25 -6.18
CA GLN A 193 24.85 -14.29 -5.29
C GLN A 193 26.32 -14.26 -5.70
N GLY A 194 26.81 -13.08 -6.08
CA GLY A 194 28.14 -12.88 -6.65
C GLY A 194 29.29 -13.51 -5.87
#